data_AF-A0A5C8DG88-F1
#
_entry.id   AF-A0A5C8DG88-F1
#
_cell.length_a   1.000
_cell.length_b   1.000
_cell.length_c   1.000
_cell.angle_alpha   90.00
_cell.angle_beta   90.00
_cell.angle_gamma   90.00
#
_symmetry.space_group_name_H-M   'P 1'
#
loop_
_entity.id
_entity.type
_entity.pdbx_description
1 polymer ?
#
loop_
_entity_poly.entity_id
_entity_poly.type
_entity_poly.pdbx_seq_one_letter_code
_entity_poly.pdbx_strand_id
1 'polypeptide(L)'
;MERIATKDKGNFFFGFHDLVAWNASGNRLAALRIDDMSTPPVPGMQCDVGFISQGSFVKLGQTSAYNYPQGARQQWIGKTDLLIVNDKVGDDWGCRIFDTNTLQQTATIGHPTHVITDEGWAFGIDYARLHRLGGYGYTGIKDKTAGEDTPAGSGILKHNVFTGESHLLVSIKEVAEIQAGTYYGHHHYITHLLLNPSQTRIAFLHRSKLKDGGETTRLMTIGIDGKDLRCLATGFLSHFDWKDDHAIAIWARIGSGVEKLRNSFLYKLMPSGFIAAGKKLVKKIIGAKANPANRNSPFQWMVFTDEPQASYTYLAKDVINEDGHPMFCPANRDWLVCDNYPDKDGVRTLFLFQVSTQKKIELGKYKMIDDKPDLAKIDDALVDVEPFVLKAFDIKKMAFYRSGLHCDLHPRWKADGTEVAFDSIHEGRRAIYTYDVSSFIQ
;
A
#
# COMPACT_ATOMS: atom_id res chain seq x y z
N MET A 1 20.70 14.16 -10.55
CA MET A 1 21.29 14.44 -9.21
C MET A 1 20.15 14.57 -8.21
N GLU A 2 20.37 14.09 -6.99
CA GLU A 2 19.41 14.19 -5.88
C GLU A 2 19.24 15.63 -5.40
N ARG A 3 18.01 16.01 -5.04
CA ARG A 3 17.67 17.31 -4.47
C ARG A 3 16.60 17.14 -3.39
N ILE A 4 16.69 17.93 -2.32
CA ILE A 4 15.59 18.02 -1.36
C ILE A 4 14.44 18.86 -1.94
N ALA A 5 13.21 18.38 -1.84
CA ALA A 5 12.06 19.04 -2.46
C ALA A 5 11.71 20.38 -1.79
N THR A 6 11.91 20.49 -0.47
CA THR A 6 11.72 21.73 0.29
C THR A 6 12.69 21.85 1.46
N LYS A 7 13.11 23.09 1.72
CA LYS A 7 13.94 23.47 2.89
C LYS A 7 13.11 24.08 4.02
N ASP A 8 11.79 24.15 3.86
CA ASP A 8 10.90 24.67 4.89
C ASP A 8 11.00 23.83 6.17
N LYS A 9 10.67 24.46 7.30
CA LYS A 9 10.62 23.77 8.59
C LYS A 9 9.47 22.77 8.63
N GLY A 10 9.76 21.57 9.14
CA GLY A 10 8.79 20.50 9.35
C GLY A 10 9.27 19.17 8.78
N ASN A 11 8.46 18.13 9.00
CA ASN A 11 8.64 16.83 8.39
C ASN A 11 7.68 16.69 7.22
N PHE A 12 8.18 16.33 6.04
CA PHE A 12 7.41 16.24 4.80
C PHE A 12 7.43 14.83 4.25
N PHE A 13 6.28 14.35 3.79
CA PHE A 13 6.15 13.04 3.18
C PHE A 13 4.94 12.97 2.25
N PHE A 14 4.92 12.01 1.33
CA PHE A 14 3.77 11.80 0.44
C PHE A 14 3.08 10.43 0.63
N GLY A 15 3.67 9.50 1.38
CA GLY A 15 3.08 8.17 1.60
C GLY A 15 3.55 7.15 0.57
N PHE A 16 2.65 6.31 0.07
CA PHE A 16 2.97 5.02 -0.58
C PHE A 16 3.52 5.14 -2.01
N HIS A 17 4.08 4.11 -2.62
CA HIS A 17 4.79 4.22 -3.92
C HIS A 17 3.92 4.28 -5.19
N ASP A 18 2.62 4.07 -5.06
CA ASP A 18 1.70 3.64 -6.12
C ASP A 18 0.94 4.77 -6.83
N LEU A 19 1.34 6.02 -6.60
CA LEU A 19 0.67 7.21 -7.14
C LEU A 19 1.70 8.15 -7.78
N VAL A 20 1.30 8.88 -8.82
CA VAL A 20 2.14 9.96 -9.38
C VAL A 20 2.27 11.09 -8.37
N ALA A 21 3.50 11.55 -8.11
CA ALA A 21 3.76 12.54 -7.06
C ALA A 21 3.40 13.98 -7.48
N TRP A 22 3.52 14.31 -8.77
CA TRP A 22 3.28 15.66 -9.30
C TRP A 22 1.93 15.79 -10.00
N ASN A 23 1.42 17.03 -10.06
CA ASN A 23 0.32 17.38 -10.96
C ASN A 23 0.73 17.17 -12.43
N ALA A 24 -0.23 17.20 -13.35
CA ALA A 24 0.03 16.91 -14.76
C ALA A 24 1.03 17.87 -15.43
N SER A 25 1.13 19.12 -14.97
CA SER A 25 2.15 20.07 -15.46
C SER A 25 3.53 19.87 -14.85
N GLY A 26 3.66 19.01 -13.84
CA GLY A 26 4.94 18.64 -13.23
C GLY A 26 5.55 19.71 -12.31
N ASN A 27 4.79 20.74 -11.92
CA ASN A 27 5.29 21.88 -11.15
C ASN A 27 4.83 21.90 -9.68
N ARG A 28 3.92 21.00 -9.28
CA ARG A 28 3.41 20.87 -7.90
C ARG A 28 3.53 19.43 -7.44
N LEU A 29 4.27 19.19 -6.37
CA LEU A 29 4.43 17.88 -5.72
C LEU A 29 3.48 17.79 -4.52
N ALA A 30 2.57 16.82 -4.49
CA ALA A 30 1.62 16.67 -3.38
C ALA A 30 2.33 16.20 -2.10
N ALA A 31 2.09 16.88 -0.97
CA ALA A 31 2.82 16.61 0.27
C ALA A 31 1.95 16.80 1.52
N LEU A 32 2.29 16.05 2.56
CA LEU A 32 1.84 16.28 3.93
C LEU A 32 2.98 16.91 4.73
N ARG A 33 2.64 17.76 5.70
CA ARG A 33 3.59 18.30 6.67
C ARG A 33 3.15 17.96 8.09
N ILE A 34 4.05 17.41 8.87
CA ILE A 34 3.85 17.08 10.29
C ILE A 34 4.98 17.64 11.15
N ASP A 35 4.65 17.99 12.39
CA ASP A 35 5.64 18.53 13.33
C ASP A 35 6.48 17.43 13.98
N ASP A 36 5.85 16.31 14.34
CA ASP A 36 6.49 15.19 15.03
C ASP A 36 6.31 13.89 14.25
N MET A 37 7.44 13.28 13.86
CA MET A 37 7.48 11.98 13.18
C MET A 37 7.67 10.80 14.14
N SER A 38 7.93 11.04 15.43
CA SER A 38 8.19 9.98 16.41
C SER A 38 6.91 9.34 16.93
N THR A 39 5.79 10.07 16.92
CA THR A 39 4.50 9.58 17.40
C THR A 39 3.67 9.00 16.23
N PRO A 40 3.14 7.77 16.37
CA PRO A 40 2.08 7.27 15.50
C PRO A 40 0.84 8.18 15.53
N PRO A 41 0.07 8.29 14.43
CA PRO A 41 -1.17 9.07 14.47
C PRO A 41 -2.12 8.48 15.52
N VAL A 42 -2.67 9.36 16.36
CA VAL A 42 -3.72 9.04 17.35
C VAL A 42 -5.04 9.68 16.93
N PRO A 43 -6.20 9.22 17.45
CA PRO A 43 -7.50 9.79 17.13
C PRO A 43 -7.52 11.33 17.23
N GLY A 44 -7.93 11.99 16.14
CA GLY A 44 -8.06 13.45 16.07
C GLY A 44 -6.76 14.23 15.85
N MET A 45 -5.59 13.56 15.85
CA MET A 45 -4.34 14.20 15.45
C MET A 45 -4.42 14.61 13.97
N GLN A 46 -3.94 15.80 13.66
CA GLN A 46 -3.98 16.35 12.31
C GLN A 46 -2.57 16.56 11.76
N CYS A 47 -2.45 16.50 10.44
CA CYS A 47 -1.29 16.99 9.71
C CYS A 47 -1.72 18.02 8.66
N ASP A 48 -0.79 18.86 8.24
CA ASP A 48 -1.03 19.83 7.19
C ASP A 48 -1.02 19.14 5.83
N VAL A 49 -1.91 19.58 4.95
CA VAL A 49 -2.03 19.10 3.59
C VAL A 49 -1.70 20.22 2.62
N GLY A 50 -0.95 19.92 1.57
CA GLY A 50 -0.57 20.91 0.58
C GLY A 50 0.21 20.34 -0.58
N PHE A 51 0.98 21.22 -1.21
CA PHE A 51 1.92 20.85 -2.26
C PHE A 51 3.21 21.65 -2.13
N ILE A 52 4.30 21.10 -2.65
CA ILE A 52 5.57 21.78 -2.79
C ILE A 52 5.66 22.35 -4.21
N SER A 53 5.97 23.64 -4.31
CA SER A 53 6.21 24.33 -5.57
C SER A 53 7.42 25.25 -5.40
N GLN A 54 8.36 25.20 -6.35
CA GLN A 54 9.57 26.03 -6.34
C GLN A 54 10.36 25.98 -5.02
N GLY A 55 10.38 24.83 -4.34
CA GLY A 55 11.12 24.64 -3.09
C GLY A 55 10.35 24.99 -1.81
N SER A 56 9.12 25.50 -1.92
CA SER A 56 8.32 25.94 -0.77
C SER A 56 7.01 25.15 -0.65
N PHE A 57 6.59 24.90 0.59
CA PHE A 57 5.33 24.22 0.88
C PHE A 57 4.16 25.22 0.94
N VAL A 58 3.14 24.97 0.14
CA VAL A 58 1.88 25.73 0.11
C VAL A 58 0.81 24.91 0.83
N LYS A 59 0.44 25.34 2.04
CA LYS A 59 -0.63 24.71 2.83
C LYS A 59 -2.00 25.03 2.23
N LEU A 60 -2.82 23.99 2.08
CA LEU A 60 -4.22 24.07 1.62
C LEU A 60 -5.21 23.83 2.76
N GLY A 61 -4.84 22.97 3.71
CA GLY A 61 -5.74 22.56 4.78
C GLY A 61 -5.06 21.60 5.75
N GLN A 62 -5.88 20.83 6.46
CA GLN A 62 -5.43 19.80 7.39
C GLN A 62 -6.28 18.54 7.20
N THR A 63 -5.72 17.40 7.57
CA THR A 63 -6.44 16.12 7.60
C THR A 63 -6.12 15.35 8.86
N SER A 64 -7.12 14.63 9.37
CA SER A 64 -6.97 13.62 10.42
C SER A 64 -6.89 12.18 9.87
N ALA A 65 -7.16 12.00 8.58
CA ALA A 65 -7.18 10.70 7.92
C ALA A 65 -5.82 10.41 7.28
N TYR A 66 -4.81 10.11 8.10
CA TYR A 66 -3.49 9.78 7.59
C TYR A 66 -2.80 8.66 8.38
N ASN A 67 -1.84 8.02 7.71
CA ASN A 67 -0.79 7.24 8.33
C ASN A 67 0.51 7.43 7.56
N TYR A 68 1.63 7.05 8.15
CA TYR A 68 2.94 7.28 7.53
C TYR A 68 3.22 6.42 6.28
N PRO A 69 2.73 5.18 6.18
CA PRO A 69 2.90 4.39 4.95
C PRO A 69 2.08 4.90 3.77
N GLN A 70 0.81 5.27 3.97
CA GLN A 70 -0.13 5.64 2.89
C GLN A 70 -0.38 7.14 2.74
N GLY A 71 0.11 7.96 3.68
CA GLY A 71 -0.29 9.37 3.75
C GLY A 71 -1.78 9.48 4.02
N ALA A 72 -2.41 10.49 3.41
CA ALA A 72 -3.85 10.67 3.38
C ALA A 72 -4.43 10.27 2.02
N ARG A 73 -3.69 9.43 1.26
CA ARG A 73 -3.95 9.12 -0.15
C ARG A 73 -4.13 10.36 -1.03
N GLN A 74 -3.43 11.43 -0.69
CA GLN A 74 -3.47 12.67 -1.46
C GLN A 74 -2.94 12.44 -2.88
N GLN A 75 -3.77 12.78 -3.87
CA GLN A 75 -3.49 12.54 -5.29
C GLN A 75 -4.16 13.59 -6.17
N TRP A 76 -3.60 13.78 -7.38
CA TRP A 76 -4.11 14.73 -8.36
C TRP A 76 -5.28 14.13 -9.14
N ILE A 77 -6.28 14.95 -9.48
CA ILE A 77 -7.42 14.50 -10.28
C ILE A 77 -7.11 14.72 -11.77
N GLY A 78 -6.74 13.65 -12.46
CA GLY A 78 -6.43 13.66 -13.90
C GLY A 78 -5.43 14.73 -14.29
N LYS A 79 -5.78 15.51 -15.32
CA LYS A 79 -4.95 16.61 -15.85
C LYS A 79 -5.24 17.97 -15.22
N THR A 80 -5.98 17.99 -14.12
CA THR A 80 -6.33 19.23 -13.41
C THR A 80 -5.29 19.59 -12.35
N ASP A 81 -5.47 20.77 -11.76
CA ASP A 81 -4.76 21.21 -10.55
C ASP A 81 -5.57 20.96 -9.27
N LEU A 82 -6.54 20.04 -9.32
CA LEU A 82 -7.31 19.63 -8.16
C LEU A 82 -6.55 18.55 -7.39
N LEU A 83 -6.41 18.75 -6.09
CA LEU A 83 -5.84 17.79 -5.16
C LEU A 83 -6.96 17.19 -4.29
N ILE A 84 -7.17 15.89 -4.39
CA ILE A 84 -8.09 15.14 -3.52
C ILE A 84 -7.32 14.50 -2.37
N VAL A 85 -7.90 14.55 -1.17
CA VAL A 85 -7.25 14.12 0.08
C VAL A 85 -8.29 13.47 0.97
N ASN A 86 -8.00 12.30 1.54
CA ASN A 86 -8.90 11.72 2.53
C ASN A 86 -8.91 12.56 3.80
N ASP A 87 -10.07 12.69 4.43
CA ASP A 87 -10.25 13.32 5.74
C ASP A 87 -11.49 12.75 6.44
N LYS A 88 -11.73 13.17 7.67
CA LYS A 88 -12.98 12.94 8.39
C LYS A 88 -14.08 13.87 7.87
N VAL A 89 -15.22 13.30 7.47
CA VAL A 89 -16.42 14.00 7.01
C VAL A 89 -17.60 13.55 7.86
N GLY A 90 -18.01 14.40 8.80
CA GLY A 90 -18.97 14.01 9.84
C GLY A 90 -18.40 12.89 10.72
N ASP A 91 -19.11 11.77 10.79
CA ASP A 91 -18.71 10.57 11.54
C ASP A 91 -18.09 9.48 10.67
N ASP A 92 -17.78 9.79 9.41
CA ASP A 92 -17.25 8.85 8.42
C ASP A 92 -15.92 9.33 7.81
N TRP A 93 -15.20 8.38 7.21
CA TRP A 93 -14.08 8.72 6.34
C TRP A 93 -14.62 9.19 5.00
N GLY A 94 -14.14 10.35 4.55
CA GLY A 94 -14.49 10.96 3.28
C GLY A 94 -13.25 11.53 2.60
N CYS A 95 -13.47 12.50 1.72
CA CYS A 95 -12.37 13.27 1.15
C CYS A 95 -12.76 14.75 0.92
N ARG A 96 -11.72 15.58 0.83
CA ARG A 96 -11.80 17.00 0.48
C ARG A 96 -11.06 17.20 -0.84
N ILE A 97 -11.56 18.12 -1.66
CA ILE A 97 -10.93 18.52 -2.91
C ILE A 97 -10.54 19.98 -2.80
N PHE A 98 -9.30 20.28 -3.15
CA PHE A 98 -8.74 21.62 -3.16
C PHE A 98 -8.33 22.00 -4.58
N ASP A 99 -8.67 23.20 -5.00
CA ASP A 99 -8.09 23.82 -6.18
C ASP A 99 -6.78 24.51 -5.78
N THR A 100 -5.68 24.01 -6.33
CA THR A 100 -4.34 24.49 -5.97
C THR A 100 -3.94 25.79 -6.67
N ASN A 101 -4.75 26.30 -7.61
CA ASN A 101 -4.60 27.64 -8.17
C ASN A 101 -5.25 28.70 -7.29
N THR A 102 -6.46 28.45 -6.80
CA THR A 102 -7.21 29.38 -5.94
C THR A 102 -6.92 29.19 -4.45
N LEU A 103 -6.27 28.09 -4.08
CA LEU A 103 -5.97 27.66 -2.71
C LEU A 103 -7.24 27.46 -1.86
N GLN A 104 -8.37 27.16 -2.51
CA GLN A 104 -9.66 26.95 -1.85
C GLN A 104 -10.08 25.50 -1.88
N GLN A 105 -10.79 25.07 -0.84
CA GLN A 105 -11.53 23.81 -0.87
C GLN A 105 -12.73 23.97 -1.79
N THR A 106 -12.83 23.13 -2.82
CA THR A 106 -13.92 23.18 -3.82
C THR A 106 -15.02 22.16 -3.55
N ALA A 107 -14.72 21.05 -2.87
CA ALA A 107 -15.72 20.02 -2.56
C ALA A 107 -15.40 19.24 -1.27
N THR A 108 -16.46 18.67 -0.68
CA THR A 108 -16.39 17.65 0.37
C THR A 108 -17.21 16.45 -0.10
N ILE A 109 -16.62 15.26 -0.08
CA ILE A 109 -17.24 14.01 -0.53
C ILE A 109 -17.34 13.06 0.66
N GLY A 110 -18.51 12.45 0.87
CA GLY A 110 -18.79 11.56 2.00
C GLY A 110 -18.18 10.16 1.90
N HIS A 111 -17.22 9.96 0.99
CA HIS A 111 -16.58 8.67 0.71
C HIS A 111 -15.08 8.84 0.55
N PRO A 112 -14.25 7.91 1.06
CA PRO A 112 -12.82 8.02 0.94
C PRO A 112 -12.36 7.56 -0.44
N THR A 113 -11.21 8.04 -0.89
CA THR A 113 -10.59 7.67 -2.16
C THR A 113 -9.29 6.91 -1.90
N HIS A 114 -9.10 5.76 -2.55
CA HIS A 114 -7.80 5.07 -2.60
C HIS A 114 -7.09 5.36 -3.93
N VAL A 115 -7.81 5.25 -5.04
CA VAL A 115 -7.37 5.60 -6.41
C VAL A 115 -8.49 6.31 -7.17
N ILE A 116 -8.14 7.13 -8.16
CA ILE A 116 -9.09 7.89 -8.98
C ILE A 116 -8.67 7.90 -10.45
N THR A 117 -9.65 7.86 -11.37
CA THR A 117 -9.42 8.03 -12.82
C THR A 117 -9.30 9.51 -13.20
N ASP A 118 -8.86 9.77 -14.43
CA ASP A 118 -8.72 11.13 -14.97
C ASP A 118 -10.09 11.84 -15.08
N GLU A 119 -11.16 11.08 -15.29
CA GLU A 119 -12.55 11.55 -15.36
C GLU A 119 -13.22 11.71 -13.99
N GLY A 120 -12.49 11.48 -12.90
CA GLY A 120 -12.99 11.68 -11.54
C GLY A 120 -13.78 10.52 -10.95
N TRP A 121 -13.69 9.32 -11.53
CA TRP A 121 -14.20 8.10 -10.89
C TRP A 121 -13.22 7.61 -9.84
N ALA A 122 -13.61 7.72 -8.57
CA ALA A 122 -12.82 7.35 -7.41
C ALA A 122 -13.27 6.00 -6.83
N PHE A 123 -12.29 5.26 -6.31
CA PHE A 123 -12.48 3.94 -5.71
C PHE A 123 -11.93 3.94 -4.29
N GLY A 124 -12.81 3.72 -3.32
CA GLY A 124 -12.53 3.75 -1.89
C GLY A 124 -12.62 2.38 -1.24
N ILE A 125 -12.02 2.26 -0.06
CA ILE A 125 -12.14 1.10 0.84
C ILE A 125 -12.53 1.58 2.24
N ASP A 126 -12.91 0.64 3.10
CA ASP A 126 -13.17 0.90 4.51
C ASP A 126 -11.86 1.01 5.31
N TYR A 127 -11.41 2.26 5.52
CA TYR A 127 -10.19 2.55 6.27
C TYR A 127 -10.31 2.26 7.78
N ALA A 128 -11.53 2.25 8.33
CA ALA A 128 -11.74 1.88 9.73
C ALA A 128 -11.55 0.38 9.91
N ARG A 129 -12.12 -0.44 9.01
CA ARG A 129 -11.87 -1.88 8.95
C ARG A 129 -10.41 -2.20 8.70
N LEU A 130 -9.77 -1.50 7.75
CA LEU A 130 -8.35 -1.69 7.47
C LEU A 130 -7.49 -1.40 8.71
N HIS A 131 -7.78 -0.34 9.46
CA HIS A 131 -7.08 0.01 10.69
C HIS A 131 -7.27 -1.06 11.76
N ARG A 132 -8.53 -1.41 12.05
CA ARG A 132 -8.90 -2.41 13.06
C ARG A 132 -8.18 -3.73 12.84
N LEU A 133 -8.06 -4.16 11.59
CA LEU A 133 -7.46 -5.45 11.22
C LEU A 133 -5.94 -5.42 11.06
N GLY A 134 -5.30 -4.32 11.45
CA GLY A 134 -3.86 -4.16 11.52
C GLY A 134 -3.21 -3.70 10.22
N GLY A 135 -3.99 -3.40 9.19
CA GLY A 135 -3.51 -2.75 7.98
C GLY A 135 -3.26 -1.25 8.19
N TYR A 136 -2.82 -0.58 7.12
CA TYR A 136 -2.56 0.85 7.10
C TYR A 136 -3.84 1.66 6.87
N GLY A 137 -4.81 1.49 7.77
CA GLY A 137 -6.02 2.30 7.83
C GLY A 137 -5.83 3.59 8.65
N TYR A 138 -6.92 4.29 8.91
CA TYR A 138 -6.94 5.52 9.72
C TYR A 138 -7.55 5.27 11.10
N THR A 139 -6.98 5.91 12.12
CA THR A 139 -7.46 5.82 13.51
C THR A 139 -8.52 6.89 13.81
N GLY A 140 -9.41 6.65 14.78
CA GLY A 140 -10.38 7.64 15.27
C GLY A 140 -11.80 7.53 14.70
N ILE A 141 -12.07 6.51 13.88
CA ILE A 141 -13.43 6.09 13.49
C ILE A 141 -13.49 4.56 13.60
N LYS A 142 -14.52 4.06 14.29
CA LYS A 142 -14.71 2.62 14.51
C LYS A 142 -15.22 1.93 13.25
N ASP A 143 -14.74 0.70 13.03
CA ASP A 143 -15.28 -0.17 11.99
C ASP A 143 -16.73 -0.55 12.31
N LYS A 144 -17.67 -0.03 11.49
CA LYS A 144 -19.11 -0.29 11.60
C LYS A 144 -19.47 -1.76 11.33
N THR A 145 -18.56 -2.52 10.70
CA THR A 145 -18.72 -3.92 10.31
C THR A 145 -17.86 -4.87 11.16
N ALA A 146 -17.42 -4.46 12.35
CA ALA A 146 -16.49 -5.24 13.17
C ALA A 146 -16.97 -6.66 13.49
N GLY A 147 -18.28 -6.86 13.63
CA GLY A 147 -18.92 -8.15 13.87
C GLY A 147 -19.08 -9.05 12.64
N GLU A 148 -18.69 -8.60 11.46
CA GLU A 148 -18.84 -9.32 10.19
C GLU A 148 -17.48 -9.74 9.62
N ASP A 149 -17.28 -11.04 9.44
CA ASP A 149 -16.07 -11.58 8.81
C ASP A 149 -15.95 -11.18 7.34
N THR A 150 -17.07 -11.18 6.63
CA THR A 150 -17.19 -10.89 5.19
C THR A 150 -18.42 -10.00 4.94
N PRO A 151 -18.36 -8.70 5.26
CA PRO A 151 -19.52 -7.83 5.16
C PRO A 151 -20.01 -7.69 3.70
N ALA A 152 -21.33 -7.75 3.51
CA ALA A 152 -21.95 -7.55 2.20
C ALA A 152 -22.14 -6.07 1.87
N GLY A 153 -22.19 -5.19 2.88
CA GLY A 153 -22.35 -3.74 2.72
C GLY A 153 -21.03 -2.95 2.70
N SER A 154 -19.87 -3.61 2.78
CA SER A 154 -18.54 -2.98 2.76
C SER A 154 -17.64 -3.70 1.73
N GLY A 155 -16.78 -2.95 1.06
CA GLY A 155 -15.98 -3.42 -0.07
C GLY A 155 -15.29 -2.29 -0.81
N ILE A 156 -15.16 -2.43 -2.13
CA ILE A 156 -14.68 -1.34 -2.98
C ILE A 156 -15.88 -0.48 -3.36
N LEU A 157 -15.90 0.76 -2.90
CA LEU A 157 -16.94 1.72 -3.25
C LEU A 157 -16.47 2.53 -4.46
N LYS A 158 -17.32 2.65 -5.48
CA LYS A 158 -17.11 3.54 -6.63
C LYS A 158 -17.92 4.82 -6.44
N HIS A 159 -17.32 5.97 -6.63
CA HIS A 159 -18.02 7.25 -6.62
C HIS A 159 -17.42 8.24 -7.62
N ASN A 160 -18.19 9.19 -8.13
CA ASN A 160 -17.69 10.24 -9.00
C ASN A 160 -17.64 11.58 -8.25
N VAL A 161 -16.46 12.21 -8.27
CA VAL A 161 -16.20 13.42 -7.49
C VAL A 161 -16.86 14.68 -8.04
N PHE A 162 -17.31 14.66 -9.30
CA PHE A 162 -17.95 15.79 -9.96
C PHE A 162 -19.48 15.66 -9.99
N THR A 163 -20.01 14.45 -10.16
CA THR A 163 -21.46 14.22 -10.25
C THR A 163 -22.10 13.84 -8.92
N GLY A 164 -21.31 13.35 -7.95
CA GLY A 164 -21.80 12.82 -6.68
C GLY A 164 -22.41 11.42 -6.77
N GLU A 165 -22.38 10.76 -7.94
CA GLU A 165 -22.83 9.38 -8.10
C GLU A 165 -21.98 8.45 -7.22
N SER A 166 -22.60 7.46 -6.56
CA SER A 166 -21.89 6.44 -5.79
C SER A 166 -22.63 5.11 -5.75
N HIS A 167 -21.88 4.01 -5.73
CA HIS A 167 -22.40 2.65 -5.50
C HIS A 167 -21.26 1.71 -5.05
N LEU A 168 -21.64 0.59 -4.42
CA LEU A 168 -20.69 -0.48 -4.11
C LEU A 168 -20.32 -1.20 -5.42
N LEU A 169 -19.03 -1.19 -5.78
CA LEU A 169 -18.52 -1.87 -6.98
C LEU A 169 -18.46 -3.38 -6.77
N VAL A 170 -17.93 -3.78 -5.62
CA VAL A 170 -17.85 -5.19 -5.19
C VAL A 170 -17.73 -5.25 -3.67
N SER A 171 -18.49 -6.15 -3.04
CA SER A 171 -18.44 -6.37 -1.60
C SER A 171 -17.28 -7.27 -1.18
N ILE A 172 -16.86 -7.18 0.10
CA ILE A 172 -15.91 -8.12 0.69
C ILE A 172 -16.47 -9.54 0.63
N LYS A 173 -17.78 -9.72 0.76
CA LYS A 173 -18.44 -11.03 0.61
C LYS A 173 -18.22 -11.64 -0.78
N GLU A 174 -18.52 -10.91 -1.84
CA GLU A 174 -18.31 -11.38 -3.22
C GLU A 174 -16.83 -11.70 -3.50
N VAL A 175 -15.93 -10.84 -3.03
CA VAL A 175 -14.48 -11.10 -3.11
C VAL A 175 -14.11 -12.36 -2.33
N ALA A 176 -14.66 -12.57 -1.13
CA ALA A 176 -14.36 -13.74 -0.31
C ALA A 176 -14.84 -15.04 -0.97
N GLU A 177 -15.98 -15.01 -1.66
CA GLU A 177 -16.64 -16.16 -2.28
C GLU A 177 -16.06 -16.53 -3.66
N ILE A 178 -15.52 -15.57 -4.42
CA ILE A 178 -15.00 -15.87 -5.75
C ILE A 178 -13.79 -16.79 -5.71
N GLN A 179 -13.86 -17.88 -6.49
CA GLN A 179 -12.85 -18.93 -6.56
C GLN A 179 -12.41 -19.38 -5.15
N ALA A 180 -13.31 -19.25 -4.17
CA ALA A 180 -13.04 -19.69 -2.83
C ALA A 180 -12.82 -21.19 -2.88
N GLY A 181 -11.60 -21.61 -2.54
CA GLY A 181 -11.42 -22.97 -2.05
C GLY A 181 -12.26 -23.17 -0.78
N THR A 182 -12.12 -24.32 -0.12
CA THR A 182 -12.82 -24.64 1.14
C THR A 182 -12.30 -23.86 2.37
N TYR A 183 -11.66 -22.72 2.16
CA TYR A 183 -10.97 -21.96 3.21
C TYR A 183 -11.74 -20.68 3.58
N TYR A 184 -12.57 -20.79 4.62
CA TYR A 184 -13.17 -19.64 5.27
C TYR A 184 -12.14 -19.05 6.24
N GLY A 185 -11.48 -17.98 5.80
CA GLY A 185 -10.80 -17.08 6.71
C GLY A 185 -11.81 -16.33 7.57
N HIS A 186 -11.29 -15.55 8.51
CA HIS A 186 -12.05 -14.62 9.32
C HIS A 186 -11.49 -13.22 9.09
N HIS A 187 -12.31 -12.20 9.38
CA HIS A 187 -11.91 -10.81 9.28
C HIS A 187 -11.26 -10.46 7.92
N HIS A 188 -12.00 -10.66 6.84
CA HIS A 188 -11.55 -10.36 5.49
C HIS A 188 -11.47 -8.84 5.28
N TYR A 189 -10.46 -8.37 4.57
CA TYR A 189 -10.29 -6.96 4.22
C TYR A 189 -9.61 -6.77 2.87
N ILE A 190 -9.83 -5.60 2.28
CA ILE A 190 -9.24 -5.18 1.00
C ILE A 190 -8.22 -4.07 1.29
N THR A 191 -7.11 -4.07 0.57
CA THR A 191 -6.07 -3.04 0.66
C THR A 191 -5.34 -2.88 -0.67
N HIS A 192 -4.57 -1.81 -0.80
CA HIS A 192 -3.66 -1.54 -1.93
C HIS A 192 -4.39 -1.63 -3.28
N LEU A 193 -5.33 -0.71 -3.54
CA LEU A 193 -5.99 -0.62 -4.85
C LEU A 193 -5.07 0.10 -5.82
N LEU A 194 -5.05 -0.35 -7.07
CA LEU A 194 -4.25 0.27 -8.12
C LEU A 194 -4.93 0.15 -9.49
N LEU A 195 -5.10 1.27 -10.18
CA LEU A 195 -5.61 1.32 -11.54
C LEU A 195 -4.55 0.84 -12.54
N ASN A 196 -4.97 0.11 -13.56
CA ASN A 196 -4.12 -0.17 -14.71
C ASN A 196 -3.89 1.12 -15.54
N PRO A 197 -2.87 1.17 -16.42
CA PRO A 197 -2.55 2.38 -17.18
C PRO A 197 -3.73 3.03 -17.92
N SER A 198 -4.61 2.22 -18.54
CA SER A 198 -5.81 2.67 -19.24
C SER A 198 -6.99 3.02 -18.32
N GLN A 199 -6.84 2.86 -17.01
CA GLN A 199 -7.86 3.15 -15.99
C GLN A 199 -9.17 2.36 -16.18
N THR A 200 -9.08 1.16 -16.76
CA THR A 200 -10.22 0.25 -17.03
C THR A 200 -10.31 -0.91 -16.05
N ARG A 201 -9.23 -1.22 -15.34
CA ARG A 201 -9.11 -2.34 -14.38
C ARG A 201 -8.50 -1.86 -13.07
N ILE A 202 -8.92 -2.48 -11.97
CA ILE A 202 -8.37 -2.26 -10.63
C ILE A 202 -7.76 -3.57 -10.15
N ALA A 203 -6.49 -3.53 -9.76
CA ALA A 203 -5.84 -4.57 -8.97
C ALA A 203 -5.91 -4.23 -7.49
N PHE A 204 -6.03 -5.24 -6.64
CA PHE A 204 -6.06 -5.06 -5.19
C PHE A 204 -5.62 -6.31 -4.44
N LEU A 205 -5.22 -6.13 -3.18
CA LEU A 205 -4.96 -7.24 -2.28
C LEU A 205 -6.18 -7.51 -1.41
N HIS A 206 -6.63 -8.75 -1.43
CA HIS A 206 -7.58 -9.28 -0.47
C HIS A 206 -6.83 -10.11 0.58
N ARG A 207 -7.04 -9.81 1.86
CA ARG A 207 -6.41 -10.52 2.97
C ARG A 207 -7.45 -11.04 3.95
N SER A 208 -7.15 -12.19 4.55
CA SER A 208 -7.98 -12.74 5.63
C SER A 208 -7.15 -13.51 6.64
N LYS A 209 -7.62 -13.48 7.89
CA LYS A 209 -6.99 -14.19 9.00
C LYS A 209 -7.39 -15.66 8.97
N LEU A 210 -6.43 -16.50 9.28
CA LEU A 210 -6.55 -17.95 9.20
C LEU A 210 -6.71 -18.53 10.60
N LYS A 211 -7.36 -19.69 10.70
CA LYS A 211 -7.61 -20.39 11.98
C LYS A 211 -6.33 -20.73 12.77
N ASP A 212 -5.17 -20.77 12.11
CA ASP A 212 -3.86 -20.99 12.73
C ASP A 212 -3.15 -19.69 13.17
N GLY A 213 -3.84 -18.56 13.12
CA GLY A 213 -3.30 -17.22 13.36
C GLY A 213 -2.45 -16.66 12.22
N GLY A 214 -2.34 -17.37 11.09
CA GLY A 214 -1.72 -16.84 9.89
C GLY A 214 -2.62 -15.86 9.14
N GLU A 215 -2.09 -15.32 8.06
CA GLU A 215 -2.84 -14.54 7.08
C GLU A 215 -2.67 -15.18 5.70
N THR A 216 -3.70 -15.10 4.87
CA THR A 216 -3.59 -15.36 3.43
C THR A 216 -3.74 -14.05 2.68
N THR A 217 -3.00 -13.90 1.58
CA THR A 217 -3.16 -12.77 0.65
C THR A 217 -3.52 -13.31 -0.72
N ARG A 218 -4.47 -12.64 -1.38
CA ARG A 218 -4.85 -12.87 -2.77
C ARG A 218 -4.64 -11.61 -3.58
N LEU A 219 -3.98 -11.72 -4.74
CA LEU A 219 -3.95 -10.67 -5.76
C LEU A 219 -5.22 -10.81 -6.58
N MET A 220 -6.06 -9.79 -6.53
CA MET A 220 -7.37 -9.75 -7.17
C MET A 220 -7.40 -8.65 -8.22
N THR A 221 -8.24 -8.82 -9.24
CA THR A 221 -8.50 -7.78 -10.24
C THR A 221 -9.98 -7.72 -10.60
N ILE A 222 -10.50 -6.53 -10.93
CA ILE A 222 -11.89 -6.27 -11.35
C ILE A 222 -11.95 -5.11 -12.36
N GLY A 223 -12.94 -5.10 -13.26
CA GLY A 223 -13.21 -3.97 -14.13
C GLY A 223 -13.79 -2.79 -13.35
N ILE A 224 -13.53 -1.56 -13.80
CA ILE A 224 -14.16 -0.38 -13.22
C ILE A 224 -15.69 -0.35 -13.37
N ASP A 225 -16.23 -1.24 -14.22
CA ASP A 225 -17.66 -1.48 -14.43
C ASP A 225 -18.23 -2.59 -13.52
N GLY A 226 -17.40 -3.17 -12.65
CA GLY A 226 -17.77 -4.23 -11.71
C GLY A 226 -17.71 -5.64 -12.29
N LYS A 227 -17.29 -5.80 -13.55
CA LYS A 227 -17.23 -7.11 -14.21
C LYS A 227 -15.85 -7.77 -14.11
N ASP A 228 -15.82 -9.04 -14.45
CA ASP A 228 -14.61 -9.87 -14.56
C ASP A 228 -13.72 -9.80 -13.32
N LEU A 229 -14.36 -9.85 -12.14
CA LEU A 229 -13.69 -10.11 -10.87
C LEU A 229 -12.94 -11.45 -10.96
N ARG A 230 -11.67 -11.49 -10.55
CA ARG A 230 -10.85 -12.70 -10.60
C ARG A 230 -9.73 -12.68 -9.57
N CYS A 231 -9.27 -13.86 -9.18
CA CYS A 231 -8.09 -14.05 -8.33
C CYS A 231 -6.93 -14.53 -9.20
N LEU A 232 -5.86 -13.73 -9.29
CA LEU A 232 -4.69 -14.07 -10.11
C LEU A 232 -3.68 -14.93 -9.36
N ALA A 233 -3.54 -14.72 -8.05
CA ALA A 233 -2.59 -15.44 -7.22
C ALA A 233 -3.06 -15.52 -5.77
N THR A 234 -2.69 -16.60 -5.09
CA THR A 234 -2.81 -16.76 -3.63
C THR A 234 -1.46 -17.13 -3.06
N GLY A 235 -1.10 -16.55 -1.91
CA GLY A 235 0.15 -16.87 -1.23
C GLY A 235 0.64 -15.74 -0.34
N PHE A 236 1.97 -15.63 -0.23
CA PHE A 236 2.61 -14.45 0.35
C PHE A 236 2.83 -13.44 -0.78
N LEU A 237 2.09 -12.34 -0.74
CA LEU A 237 2.06 -11.33 -1.79
C LEU A 237 2.23 -9.95 -1.11
N SER A 238 3.19 -9.16 -1.58
CA SER A 238 3.62 -7.93 -0.90
C SER A 238 3.26 -6.68 -1.72
N HIS A 239 4.22 -6.07 -2.41
CA HIS A 239 4.01 -4.88 -3.24
C HIS A 239 3.94 -5.24 -4.72
N PHE A 240 3.13 -4.49 -5.45
CA PHE A 240 2.88 -4.74 -6.87
C PHE A 240 2.65 -3.43 -7.63
N ASP A 241 2.82 -3.51 -8.95
CA ASP A 241 2.38 -2.47 -9.89
C ASP A 241 2.02 -3.09 -11.25
N TRP A 242 1.21 -2.39 -12.02
CA TRP A 242 0.86 -2.75 -13.40
C TRP A 242 2.05 -2.50 -14.33
N LYS A 243 2.58 -3.59 -14.90
CA LYS A 243 3.59 -3.51 -15.95
C LYS A 243 3.00 -2.91 -17.23
N ASP A 244 1.76 -3.25 -17.53
CA ASP A 244 0.97 -2.73 -18.66
C ASP A 244 -0.53 -2.98 -18.35
N ASP A 245 -1.43 -2.80 -19.32
CA ASP A 245 -2.87 -2.98 -19.11
C ASP A 245 -3.31 -4.42 -18.85
N HIS A 246 -2.40 -5.39 -19.04
CA HIS A 246 -2.72 -6.81 -19.03
C HIS A 246 -1.85 -7.62 -18.06
N ALA A 247 -0.86 -6.99 -17.42
CA ALA A 247 0.11 -7.70 -16.59
C ALA A 247 0.50 -6.93 -15.33
N ILE A 248 0.63 -7.65 -14.22
CA ILE A 248 0.97 -7.10 -12.89
C ILE A 248 2.27 -7.73 -12.40
N ALA A 249 3.26 -6.91 -12.08
CA ALA A 249 4.48 -7.35 -11.41
C ALA A 249 4.29 -7.29 -9.89
N ILE A 250 4.66 -8.35 -9.17
CA ILE A 250 4.47 -8.45 -7.72
C ILE A 250 5.61 -9.23 -7.06
N TRP A 251 6.02 -8.81 -5.86
CA TRP A 251 6.89 -9.62 -5.01
C TRP A 251 6.06 -10.72 -4.34
N ALA A 252 6.37 -11.97 -4.66
CA ALA A 252 5.51 -13.08 -4.32
C ALA A 252 6.26 -14.36 -3.93
N ARG A 253 5.57 -15.17 -3.13
CA ARG A 253 5.85 -16.60 -2.96
C ARG A 253 4.53 -17.36 -2.93
N ILE A 254 4.32 -18.13 -3.99
CA ILE A 254 3.13 -18.96 -4.18
C ILE A 254 3.44 -20.44 -3.96
N GLY A 255 2.43 -21.24 -3.61
CA GLY A 255 2.52 -22.70 -3.56
C GLY A 255 3.44 -23.23 -2.46
N SER A 256 3.58 -22.49 -1.37
CA SER A 256 4.44 -22.89 -0.23
C SER A 256 3.97 -24.20 0.41
N GLY A 257 4.87 -24.95 1.05
CA GLY A 257 4.51 -26.19 1.74
C GLY A 257 3.46 -25.99 2.84
N VAL A 258 3.45 -24.81 3.48
CA VAL A 258 2.43 -24.40 4.45
C VAL A 258 1.07 -24.25 3.78
N GLU A 259 1.02 -23.66 2.59
CA GLU A 259 -0.21 -23.48 1.81
C GLU A 259 -0.75 -24.83 1.31
N LYS A 260 0.13 -25.70 0.81
CA LYS A 260 -0.22 -27.08 0.46
C LYS A 260 -0.77 -27.86 1.66
N LEU A 261 -0.17 -27.70 2.84
CA LEU A 261 -0.67 -28.30 4.08
C LEU A 261 -2.05 -27.77 4.47
N ARG A 262 -2.25 -26.44 4.40
CA ARG A 262 -3.55 -25.79 4.66
C ARG A 262 -4.65 -26.28 3.72
N ASN A 263 -4.28 -26.67 2.50
CA ASN A 263 -5.19 -27.25 1.51
C ASN A 263 -5.43 -28.76 1.68
N SER A 264 -4.68 -29.44 2.56
CA SER A 264 -4.81 -30.88 2.79
C SER A 264 -6.08 -31.25 3.55
N PHE A 265 -6.68 -32.39 3.21
CA PHE A 265 -7.90 -32.89 3.86
C PHE A 265 -7.75 -33.05 5.38
N LEU A 266 -6.58 -33.48 5.85
CA LEU A 266 -6.32 -33.68 7.28
C LEU A 266 -6.34 -32.37 8.06
N TYR A 267 -5.74 -31.30 7.51
CA TYR A 267 -5.76 -29.98 8.13
C TYR A 267 -7.19 -29.41 8.21
N LYS A 268 -8.05 -29.73 7.23
CA LYS A 268 -9.47 -29.30 7.20
C LYS A 268 -10.27 -29.85 8.39
N LEU A 269 -9.95 -31.04 8.87
CA LEU A 269 -10.64 -31.71 9.98
C LEU A 269 -10.10 -31.34 11.37
N MET A 270 -8.98 -30.62 11.46
CA MET A 270 -8.35 -30.32 12.75
C MET A 270 -9.04 -29.16 13.49
N PRO A 271 -9.40 -29.33 14.78
CA PRO A 271 -9.86 -28.23 15.62
C PRO A 271 -8.76 -27.18 15.84
N SER A 272 -9.15 -25.90 15.89
CA SER A 272 -8.24 -24.75 16.03
C SER A 272 -7.27 -24.85 17.23
N GLY A 273 -7.74 -25.40 18.36
CA GLY A 273 -6.94 -25.57 19.58
C GLY A 273 -5.72 -26.52 19.44
N PHE A 274 -5.80 -27.52 18.56
CA PHE A 274 -4.70 -28.48 18.35
C PHE A 274 -3.62 -27.94 17.39
N ILE A 275 -3.99 -27.02 16.49
CA ILE A 275 -3.07 -26.45 15.49
C ILE A 275 -2.04 -25.53 16.14
N ALA A 276 -2.45 -24.73 17.13
CA ALA A 276 -1.56 -23.82 17.85
C ALA A 276 -0.51 -24.56 18.70
N ALA A 277 -0.91 -25.64 19.40
CA ALA A 277 -0.01 -26.48 20.19
C ALA A 277 0.92 -27.34 19.31
N GLY A 278 0.41 -27.85 18.19
CA GLY A 278 1.19 -28.64 17.23
C GLY A 278 2.23 -27.83 16.45
N LYS A 279 2.08 -26.49 16.33
CA LYS A 279 2.96 -25.63 15.52
C LYS A 279 4.44 -25.75 15.91
N LYS A 280 4.77 -25.82 17.21
CA LYS A 280 6.15 -26.02 17.70
C LYS A 280 6.68 -27.43 17.39
N LEU A 281 5.84 -28.45 17.52
CA LEU A 281 6.21 -29.86 17.30
C LEU A 281 6.39 -30.16 15.81
N VAL A 282 5.50 -29.63 14.96
CA VAL A 282 5.54 -29.74 13.50
C VAL A 282 6.75 -28.98 12.92
N LYS A 283 7.07 -27.77 13.41
CA LYS A 283 8.30 -27.05 12.99
C LYS A 283 9.57 -27.85 13.31
N LYS A 284 9.58 -28.57 14.44
CA LYS A 284 10.70 -29.40 14.90
C LYS A 284 10.84 -30.70 14.10
N ILE A 285 9.73 -31.32 13.71
CA ILE A 285 9.70 -32.55 12.89
C ILE A 285 10.01 -32.26 11.42
N ILE A 286 9.44 -31.18 10.84
CA ILE A 286 9.71 -30.77 9.45
C ILE A 286 11.14 -30.25 9.30
N GLY A 287 11.68 -29.51 10.28
CA GLY A 287 13.06 -29.03 10.25
C GLY A 287 14.11 -30.14 10.29
N ALA A 288 13.80 -31.29 10.90
CA ALA A 288 14.73 -32.43 11.04
C ALA A 288 14.69 -33.44 9.88
N LYS A 289 13.65 -33.42 9.02
CA LYS A 289 13.46 -34.35 7.89
C LYS A 289 13.07 -33.66 6.58
N ALA A 290 13.45 -32.40 6.38
CA ALA A 290 13.15 -31.70 5.12
C ALA A 290 13.98 -32.28 3.97
N ASN A 291 13.34 -33.11 3.14
CA ASN A 291 13.84 -33.50 1.82
C ASN A 291 14.17 -32.23 1.01
N PRO A 292 15.26 -32.14 0.22
CA PRO A 292 15.59 -30.93 -0.55
C PRO A 292 14.47 -30.45 -1.48
N ALA A 293 13.64 -31.40 -1.96
CA ALA A 293 12.44 -31.15 -2.77
C ALA A 293 11.24 -30.51 -2.00
N ASN A 294 11.34 -30.40 -0.66
CA ASN A 294 10.36 -29.77 0.22
C ASN A 294 10.78 -28.38 0.71
N ARG A 295 11.86 -27.80 0.15
CA ARG A 295 12.15 -26.38 0.39
C ARG A 295 11.03 -25.54 -0.22
N ASN A 296 10.47 -24.62 0.56
CA ASN A 296 9.51 -23.65 0.04
C ASN A 296 10.12 -22.95 -1.18
N SER A 297 9.32 -22.71 -2.22
CA SER A 297 9.72 -21.85 -3.33
C SER A 297 10.30 -20.53 -2.79
N PRO A 298 11.40 -20.03 -3.34
CA PRO A 298 11.96 -18.74 -2.92
C PRO A 298 10.96 -17.62 -3.21
N PHE A 299 11.06 -16.51 -2.48
CA PHE A 299 10.38 -15.29 -2.88
C PHE A 299 11.07 -14.72 -4.12
N GLN A 300 10.27 -14.25 -5.09
CA GLN A 300 10.75 -13.70 -6.35
C GLN A 300 9.78 -12.65 -6.89
N TRP A 301 10.27 -11.78 -7.76
CA TRP A 301 9.42 -10.93 -8.58
C TRP A 301 8.77 -11.75 -9.69
N MET A 302 7.46 -11.68 -9.77
CA MET A 302 6.63 -12.45 -10.69
C MET A 302 5.72 -11.49 -11.46
N VAL A 303 5.44 -11.79 -12.73
CA VAL A 303 4.50 -11.03 -13.57
C VAL A 303 3.31 -11.92 -13.89
N PHE A 304 2.13 -11.58 -13.39
CA PHE A 304 0.88 -12.31 -13.64
C PHE A 304 0.09 -11.66 -14.78
N THR A 305 -0.47 -12.47 -15.67
CA THR A 305 -1.45 -11.99 -16.66
C THR A 305 -2.81 -11.77 -16.00
N ASP A 306 -3.46 -10.66 -16.33
CA ASP A 306 -4.82 -10.37 -15.91
C ASP A 306 -5.82 -11.06 -16.84
N GLU A 307 -6.00 -12.37 -16.63
CA GLU A 307 -6.86 -13.26 -17.43
C GLU A 307 -7.57 -14.29 -16.51
N PRO A 308 -8.68 -14.94 -16.92
CA PRO A 308 -9.39 -15.91 -16.08
C PRO A 308 -8.54 -17.09 -15.59
N GLN A 309 -7.53 -17.48 -16.36
CA GLN A 309 -6.52 -18.47 -15.99
C GLN A 309 -5.14 -17.80 -16.01
N ALA A 310 -4.90 -16.96 -15.00
CA ALA A 310 -3.65 -16.21 -14.88
C ALA A 310 -2.43 -17.12 -14.99
N SER A 311 -1.55 -16.80 -15.93
CA SER A 311 -0.21 -17.38 -16.03
C SER A 311 0.79 -16.41 -15.41
N TYR A 312 1.99 -16.88 -15.09
CA TYR A 312 3.04 -15.99 -14.64
C TYR A 312 4.41 -16.29 -15.25
N THR A 313 5.23 -15.25 -15.30
CA THR A 313 6.66 -15.32 -15.61
C THR A 313 7.46 -14.70 -14.46
N TYR A 314 8.78 -14.85 -14.49
CA TYR A 314 9.66 -14.19 -13.51
C TYR A 314 10.17 -12.86 -14.05
N LEU A 315 10.30 -11.88 -13.16
CA LEU A 315 10.90 -10.58 -13.44
C LEU A 315 12.20 -10.42 -12.65
N ALA A 316 13.19 -9.74 -13.22
CA ALA A 316 14.42 -9.35 -12.54
C ALA A 316 15.16 -10.51 -11.84
N LYS A 317 15.05 -11.72 -12.40
CA LYS A 317 15.61 -12.93 -11.81
C LYS A 317 17.11 -12.77 -11.62
N ASP A 318 17.59 -13.04 -10.42
CA ASP A 318 18.99 -12.91 -10.00
C ASP A 318 19.53 -11.46 -9.99
N VAL A 319 18.70 -10.46 -10.35
CA VAL A 319 19.05 -9.02 -10.35
C VAL A 319 18.43 -8.28 -9.17
N ILE A 320 17.13 -8.52 -8.90
CA ILE A 320 16.40 -7.97 -7.75
C ILE A 320 15.92 -9.14 -6.91
N ASN A 321 16.64 -9.41 -5.82
CA ASN A 321 16.45 -10.61 -4.99
C ASN A 321 15.76 -10.32 -3.64
N GLU A 322 15.13 -9.16 -3.53
CA GLU A 322 14.46 -8.69 -2.32
C GLU A 322 13.19 -7.91 -2.66
N ASP A 323 12.34 -7.77 -1.65
CA ASP A 323 11.11 -6.97 -1.71
C ASP A 323 11.43 -5.47 -1.65
N GLY A 324 10.47 -4.67 -2.10
CA GLY A 324 10.53 -3.22 -2.15
C GLY A 324 9.21 -2.65 -2.62
N HIS A 325 9.22 -1.39 -3.03
CA HIS A 325 8.03 -0.63 -3.39
C HIS A 325 8.12 -0.19 -4.86
N PRO A 326 7.63 -1.01 -5.80
CA PRO A 326 7.83 -0.81 -7.22
C PRO A 326 6.87 0.22 -7.81
N MET A 327 7.35 1.05 -8.73
CA MET A 327 6.47 1.81 -9.60
C MET A 327 7.06 1.80 -11.03
N PHE A 328 6.30 1.33 -12.01
CA PHE A 328 6.63 1.47 -13.42
C PHE A 328 6.50 2.92 -13.86
N CYS A 329 7.41 3.36 -14.72
CA CYS A 329 7.40 4.70 -15.26
C CYS A 329 6.14 4.91 -16.12
N PRO A 330 5.31 5.93 -15.82
CA PRO A 330 4.08 6.20 -16.57
C PRO A 330 4.34 6.50 -18.05
N ALA A 331 5.45 7.17 -18.38
CA ALA A 331 5.81 7.54 -19.74
C ALA A 331 6.50 6.42 -20.53
N ASN A 332 7.20 5.51 -19.85
CA ASN A 332 7.89 4.38 -20.48
C ASN A 332 7.91 3.17 -19.54
N ARG A 333 6.95 2.27 -19.70
CA ARG A 333 6.76 1.08 -18.86
C ARG A 333 7.88 0.02 -18.97
N ASP A 334 8.89 0.24 -19.82
CA ASP A 334 10.13 -0.56 -19.79
C ASP A 334 10.98 -0.25 -18.55
N TRP A 335 10.75 0.90 -17.91
CA TRP A 335 11.45 1.33 -16.70
C TRP A 335 10.59 1.19 -15.46
N LEU A 336 11.22 0.79 -14.35
CA LEU A 336 10.65 0.71 -13.02
C LEU A 336 11.59 1.36 -12.02
N VAL A 337 11.04 2.12 -11.09
CA VAL A 337 11.75 2.56 -9.89
C VAL A 337 11.35 1.67 -8.73
N CYS A 338 12.30 1.34 -7.87
CA CYS A 338 12.04 0.56 -6.67
C CYS A 338 13.07 0.89 -5.60
N ASP A 339 12.78 0.46 -4.39
CA ASP A 339 13.69 0.49 -3.26
C ASP A 339 13.88 -0.92 -2.68
N ASN A 340 14.56 -1.00 -1.55
CA ASN A 340 14.57 -2.18 -0.71
C ASN A 340 14.32 -1.81 0.75
N TYR A 341 14.04 -2.82 1.56
CA TYR A 341 13.99 -2.64 3.00
C TYR A 341 15.37 -2.36 3.60
N PRO A 342 15.43 -1.69 4.76
CA PRO A 342 16.68 -1.45 5.45
C PRO A 342 17.45 -2.74 5.69
N ASP A 343 18.74 -2.73 5.34
CA ASP A 343 19.65 -3.81 5.69
C ASP A 343 19.96 -3.81 7.20
N LYS A 344 20.89 -4.69 7.62
CA LYS A 344 21.33 -4.80 9.02
C LYS A 344 21.92 -3.50 9.60
N ASP A 345 22.41 -2.61 8.74
CA ASP A 345 23.02 -1.33 9.10
C ASP A 345 22.01 -0.16 8.95
N GLY A 346 20.74 -0.49 8.66
CA GLY A 346 19.65 0.46 8.49
C GLY A 346 19.67 1.20 7.15
N VAL A 347 20.40 0.69 6.15
CA VAL A 347 20.55 1.34 4.84
C VAL A 347 19.55 0.78 3.84
N ARG A 348 18.81 1.67 3.17
CA ARG A 348 17.95 1.36 2.03
C ARG A 348 18.63 1.81 0.75
N THR A 349 18.38 1.14 -0.37
CA THR A 349 18.91 1.46 -1.69
C THR A 349 17.75 1.86 -2.60
N LEU A 350 17.83 3.04 -3.22
CA LEU A 350 16.94 3.45 -4.31
C LEU A 350 17.57 3.05 -5.65
N PHE A 351 16.79 2.50 -6.57
CA PHE A 351 17.31 2.09 -7.87
C PHE A 351 16.25 2.13 -8.98
N LEU A 352 16.74 2.24 -10.22
CA LEU A 352 15.97 1.97 -11.42
C LEU A 352 16.24 0.54 -11.90
N PHE A 353 15.27 -0.01 -12.61
CA PHE A 353 15.38 -1.28 -13.31
C PHE A 353 14.76 -1.17 -14.69
N GLN A 354 15.49 -1.58 -15.72
CA GLN A 354 14.99 -1.68 -17.09
C GLN A 354 14.63 -3.13 -17.42
N VAL A 355 13.38 -3.38 -17.78
CA VAL A 355 12.85 -4.73 -18.02
C VAL A 355 13.50 -5.39 -19.23
N SER A 356 13.59 -4.67 -20.35
CA SER A 356 14.11 -5.20 -21.62
C SER A 356 15.58 -5.66 -21.52
N THR A 357 16.40 -4.93 -20.76
CA THR A 357 17.85 -5.20 -20.65
C THR A 357 18.23 -5.90 -19.35
N GLN A 358 17.29 -6.08 -18.42
CA GLN A 358 17.52 -6.59 -17.05
C GLN A 358 18.58 -5.76 -16.28
N LYS A 359 18.75 -4.48 -16.63
CA LYS A 359 19.76 -3.61 -16.03
C LYS A 359 19.20 -2.93 -14.78
N LYS A 360 19.89 -3.10 -13.65
CA LYS A 360 19.67 -2.33 -12.41
C LYS A 360 20.64 -1.14 -12.34
N ILE A 361 20.13 0.03 -12.03
CA ILE A 361 20.92 1.27 -11.84
C ILE A 361 20.66 1.77 -10.43
N GLU A 362 21.67 1.72 -9.57
CA GLU A 362 21.59 2.30 -8.23
C GLU A 362 21.58 3.83 -8.32
N LEU A 363 20.59 4.47 -7.72
CA LEU A 363 20.46 5.93 -7.66
C LEU A 363 21.09 6.51 -6.39
N GLY A 364 20.96 5.79 -5.26
CA GLY A 364 21.53 6.22 -3.98
C GLY A 364 21.23 5.25 -2.82
N LYS A 365 21.92 5.46 -1.70
CA LYS A 365 21.77 4.70 -0.46
C LYS A 365 21.46 5.62 0.72
N TYR A 366 20.43 5.28 1.50
CA TYR A 366 19.85 6.15 2.50
C TYR A 366 19.74 5.44 3.84
N LYS A 367 20.60 5.83 4.79
CA LYS A 367 20.56 5.30 6.16
C LYS A 367 19.35 5.85 6.92
N MET A 368 18.65 4.99 7.65
CA MET A 368 17.67 5.43 8.65
C MET A 368 18.39 6.07 9.83
N ILE A 369 17.69 6.96 10.54
CA ILE A 369 18.15 7.45 11.84
C ILE A 369 17.86 6.42 12.92
N ASP A 370 18.60 6.49 14.02
CA ASP A 370 18.53 5.51 15.11
C ASP A 370 17.47 5.86 16.17
N ASP A 371 16.71 6.93 15.96
CA ASP A 371 15.65 7.42 16.83
C ASP A 371 14.59 6.34 17.13
N LYS A 372 13.90 6.51 18.25
CA LYS A 372 12.89 5.57 18.74
C LYS A 372 11.53 6.24 18.78
N PRO A 373 10.45 5.49 18.51
CA PRO A 373 9.11 6.04 18.52
C PRO A 373 8.71 6.43 19.94
N ASP A 374 7.85 7.44 20.07
CA ASP A 374 7.21 7.73 21.34
C ASP A 374 6.24 6.59 21.69
N LEU A 375 6.48 5.95 22.84
CA LEU A 375 5.65 4.86 23.35
C LEU A 375 4.50 5.36 24.22
N ALA A 376 4.50 6.63 24.66
CA ALA A 376 3.51 7.16 25.58
C ALA A 376 2.08 7.16 24.99
N LYS A 377 1.97 7.21 23.66
CA LYS A 377 0.69 7.35 22.93
C LYS A 377 0.33 6.13 22.09
N ILE A 378 1.07 5.03 22.21
CA ILE A 378 0.84 3.86 21.36
C ILE A 378 -0.51 3.21 21.62
N ASP A 379 -0.97 3.18 22.88
CA ASP A 379 -2.27 2.60 23.23
C ASP A 379 -3.41 3.41 22.61
N ASP A 380 -3.30 4.75 22.59
CA ASP A 380 -4.26 5.64 21.92
C ASP A 380 -4.28 5.41 20.40
N ALA A 381 -3.10 5.22 19.79
CA ALA A 381 -2.98 4.96 18.35
C ALA A 381 -3.55 3.59 17.94
N LEU A 382 -3.68 2.66 18.88
CA LEU A 382 -4.11 1.29 18.67
C LEU A 382 -5.47 0.96 19.30
N VAL A 383 -6.19 1.96 19.82
CA VAL A 383 -7.43 1.77 20.59
C VAL A 383 -8.50 0.95 19.86
N ASP A 384 -8.57 1.08 18.54
CA ASP A 384 -9.55 0.39 17.69
C ASP A 384 -8.98 -0.86 17.00
N VAL A 385 -7.74 -1.26 17.31
CA VAL A 385 -7.10 -2.45 16.71
C VAL A 385 -7.53 -3.72 17.43
N GLU A 386 -7.82 -4.77 16.66
CA GLU A 386 -8.28 -6.05 17.19
C GLU A 386 -7.30 -6.68 18.18
N PRO A 387 -7.76 -7.23 19.32
CA PRO A 387 -6.88 -7.85 20.31
C PRO A 387 -6.02 -8.98 19.76
N PHE A 388 -6.51 -9.74 18.78
CA PHE A 388 -5.72 -10.82 18.17
C PHE A 388 -4.57 -10.26 17.30
N VAL A 389 -4.74 -9.07 16.70
CA VAL A 389 -3.67 -8.37 15.99
C VAL A 389 -2.63 -7.93 17.01
N LEU A 390 -3.04 -7.27 18.10
CA LEU A 390 -2.11 -6.81 19.14
C LEU A 390 -1.27 -7.95 19.75
N LYS A 391 -1.88 -9.12 19.96
CA LYS A 391 -1.17 -10.32 20.47
C LYS A 391 -0.13 -10.88 19.51
N ALA A 392 -0.23 -10.59 18.22
CA ALA A 392 0.68 -11.10 17.20
C ALA A 392 1.97 -10.28 17.05
N PHE A 393 2.04 -9.08 17.65
CA PHE A 393 3.16 -8.16 17.47
C PHE A 393 3.73 -7.66 18.80
N ASP A 394 5.01 -7.29 18.75
CA ASP A 394 5.67 -6.57 19.82
C ASP A 394 5.25 -5.09 19.77
N ILE A 395 4.90 -4.51 20.92
CA ILE A 395 4.36 -3.14 21.00
C ILE A 395 5.37 -2.08 20.54
N LYS A 396 6.66 -2.27 20.82
CA LYS A 396 7.72 -1.33 20.39
C LYS A 396 7.88 -1.37 18.88
N LYS A 397 7.79 -2.57 18.30
CA LYS A 397 7.77 -2.74 16.84
C LYS A 397 6.54 -2.09 16.21
N MET A 398 5.34 -2.27 16.78
CA MET A 398 4.13 -1.62 16.29
C MET A 398 4.25 -0.09 16.32
N ALA A 399 4.77 0.47 17.42
CA ALA A 399 5.03 1.90 17.51
C ALA A 399 5.99 2.37 16.42
N PHE A 400 7.07 1.63 16.17
CA PHE A 400 8.03 1.97 15.13
C PHE A 400 7.38 1.94 13.74
N TYR A 401 6.74 0.82 13.36
CA TYR A 401 6.09 0.63 12.06
C TYR A 401 4.95 1.62 11.79
N ARG A 402 4.34 2.17 12.83
CA ARG A 402 3.26 3.16 12.72
C ARG A 402 3.70 4.60 12.95
N SER A 403 4.98 4.83 13.27
CA SER A 403 5.57 6.16 13.36
C SER A 403 6.18 6.59 12.02
N GLY A 404 6.53 7.86 11.92
CA GLY A 404 7.25 8.40 10.77
C GLY A 404 8.71 7.94 10.69
N LEU A 405 9.22 7.27 11.72
CA LEU A 405 10.58 6.74 11.78
C LEU A 405 10.79 5.45 10.97
N HIS A 406 9.73 4.70 10.63
CA HIS A 406 9.85 3.50 9.78
C HIS A 406 10.35 3.86 8.38
N CYS A 407 9.79 4.95 7.83
CA CYS A 407 10.08 5.55 6.53
C CYS A 407 10.63 4.56 5.48
N ASP A 408 9.75 3.86 4.76
CA ASP A 408 10.14 3.29 3.48
C ASP A 408 10.40 4.43 2.47
N LEU A 409 11.18 4.20 1.40
CA LEU A 409 11.47 5.28 0.44
C LEU A 409 10.27 5.58 -0.45
N HIS A 410 9.43 4.58 -0.73
CA HIS A 410 8.21 4.69 -1.53
C HIS A 410 8.39 5.52 -2.82
N PRO A 411 9.31 5.17 -3.71
CA PRO A 411 9.61 6.02 -4.84
C PRO A 411 8.42 6.17 -5.79
N ARG A 412 8.19 7.41 -6.25
CA ARG A 412 7.11 7.80 -7.16
C ARG A 412 7.66 8.51 -8.39
N TRP A 413 7.10 8.21 -9.56
CA TRP A 413 7.46 8.92 -10.78
C TRP A 413 6.78 10.27 -10.91
N LYS A 414 7.45 11.18 -11.60
CA LYS A 414 6.83 12.27 -12.35
C LYS A 414 6.18 11.68 -13.61
N ALA A 415 5.03 12.22 -14.03
CA ALA A 415 4.24 11.65 -15.12
C ALA A 415 5.01 11.52 -16.46
N ASP A 416 5.93 12.45 -16.74
CA ASP A 416 6.77 12.44 -17.93
C ASP A 416 8.00 11.51 -17.84
N GLY A 417 8.18 10.84 -16.70
CA GLY A 417 9.30 9.92 -16.44
C GLY A 417 10.63 10.59 -16.15
N THR A 418 10.75 11.92 -16.22
CA THR A 418 12.06 12.60 -16.11
C THR A 418 12.64 12.62 -14.69
N GLU A 419 11.79 12.46 -13.68
CA GLU A 419 12.15 12.61 -12.28
C GLU A 419 11.42 11.58 -11.40
N VAL A 420 12.08 11.20 -10.30
CA VAL A 420 11.52 10.36 -9.23
C VAL A 420 11.51 11.14 -7.93
N ALA A 421 10.44 11.06 -7.15
CA ALA A 421 10.38 11.52 -5.76
C ALA A 421 10.43 10.34 -4.79
N PHE A 422 11.02 10.52 -3.62
CA PHE A 422 11.07 9.50 -2.56
C PHE A 422 11.09 10.15 -1.16
N ASP A 423 10.52 9.45 -0.17
CA ASP A 423 10.58 9.83 1.23
C ASP A 423 11.93 9.38 1.83
N SER A 424 12.54 10.17 2.71
CA SER A 424 13.70 9.71 3.49
C SER A 424 13.86 10.48 4.80
N ILE A 425 14.56 9.86 5.75
CA ILE A 425 14.86 10.43 7.08
C ILE A 425 16.36 10.60 7.32
N HIS A 426 17.20 10.36 6.31
CA HIS A 426 18.65 10.21 6.46
C HIS A 426 19.39 11.47 6.95
N GLU A 427 18.75 12.64 6.89
CA GLU A 427 19.30 13.92 7.38
C GLU A 427 18.66 14.37 8.71
N GLY A 428 18.08 13.46 9.50
CA GLY A 428 17.56 13.77 10.84
C GLY A 428 16.11 14.27 10.90
N ARG A 429 15.46 14.43 9.74
CA ARG A 429 14.03 14.75 9.61
C ARG A 429 13.44 13.97 8.45
N ARG A 430 12.13 13.74 8.45
CA ARG A 430 11.46 13.19 7.26
C ARG A 430 11.33 14.28 6.20
N ALA A 431 11.83 13.99 5.02
CA ALA A 431 11.79 14.90 3.88
C ALA A 431 11.48 14.13 2.61
N ILE A 432 10.94 14.87 1.64
CA ILE A 432 10.76 14.40 0.27
C ILE A 432 11.99 14.85 -0.52
N TYR A 433 12.60 13.92 -1.22
CA TYR A 433 13.72 14.14 -2.13
C TYR A 433 13.27 13.84 -3.56
N THR A 434 13.93 14.46 -4.52
CA THR A 434 13.71 14.22 -5.95
C THR A 434 15.03 13.89 -6.65
N TYR A 435 14.96 13.10 -7.71
CA TYR A 435 16.11 12.66 -8.47
C TYR A 435 15.81 12.75 -9.96
N ASP A 436 16.51 13.63 -10.68
CA ASP A 436 16.46 13.68 -12.14
C ASP A 436 17.15 12.45 -12.73
N VAL A 437 16.36 11.65 -13.45
CA VAL A 437 16.77 10.37 -14.04
C VAL A 437 16.78 10.41 -15.57
N SER A 438 16.58 11.57 -16.19
CA SER A 438 16.47 11.75 -17.64
C SER A 438 17.69 11.21 -18.39
N SER A 439 18.88 11.25 -17.79
CA SER A 439 20.10 10.71 -18.38
C SER A 439 20.19 9.17 -18.39
N PHE A 440 19.38 8.48 -17.58
CA PHE A 440 19.38 7.02 -17.49
C PHE A 440 18.37 6.35 -18.40
N ILE A 441 17.27 7.04 -18.71
CA ILE A 441 16.08 6.48 -19.35
C ILE A 441 15.94 6.82 -20.84
N GLN A 442 17.00 7.37 -21.44
CA GLN A 442 17.04 7.76 -22.86
C GLN A 442 16.87 6.58 -23.81
#